data_AF-A0A0K9YU99-F1
#
_entry.id   AF-A0A0K9YU99-F1
#
_cell.length_a   1.000
_cell.length_b   1.000
_cell.length_c   1.000
_cell.angle_alpha   90.00
_cell.angle_beta   90.00
_cell.angle_gamma   90.00
#
_symmetry.space_group_name_H-M   'P 1'
#
loop_
_entity.id
_entity.type
_entity.pdbx_description
1 polymer ?
#
loop_
_entity_poly.entity_id
_entity_poly.type
_entity_poly.pdbx_seq_one_letter_code
_entity_poly.pdbx_strand_id
1 'polypeptide(L)'
;MAVIIINGDLLTASEDIIGHQVNCKGVMGSGVAKLIKEKYPEAFTVYKEKCNEIVDKQELLGICQLVECAEGKTVANLFGQLKYGRGKEQYTDYAALEKALNELKNRARKANSSIALPFNIGCGLANGSWDVVSKMIEEIYSDYDVTLYKL
;
A
#
# COMPACT_ATOMS: atom_id res chain seq x y z
N MET A 1 -8.06 -14.78 -12.43
CA MET A 1 -7.04 -13.73 -12.67
C MET A 1 -5.78 -14.13 -11.91
N ALA A 2 -4.63 -13.52 -12.20
CA ALA A 2 -3.36 -13.99 -11.67
C ALA A 2 -2.65 -12.92 -10.83
N VAL A 3 -2.13 -13.34 -9.66
CA VAL A 3 -1.07 -12.61 -8.98
C VAL A 3 0.20 -12.84 -9.79
N ILE A 4 0.72 -11.78 -10.41
CA ILE A 4 1.93 -11.85 -11.24
C ILE A 4 3.09 -11.36 -10.39
N ILE A 5 4.17 -12.14 -10.30
CA ILE A 5 5.39 -11.71 -9.60
C ILE A 5 6.46 -11.42 -10.64
N ILE A 6 7.02 -10.21 -10.61
CA ILE A 6 8.13 -9.82 -11.50
C ILE A 6 9.32 -9.33 -10.71
N ASN A 7 10.52 -9.62 -11.21
CA ASN A 7 11.75 -9.06 -10.66
C ASN A 7 11.95 -7.66 -11.24
N GLY A 8 11.93 -6.63 -10.40
CA GLY A 8 12.03 -5.24 -10.86
C GLY A 8 11.72 -4.22 -9.76
N ASP A 9 12.00 -2.95 -10.08
CA ASP A 9 11.71 -1.83 -9.19
C ASP A 9 10.24 -1.39 -9.34
N LEU A 10 9.49 -1.44 -8.24
CA LEU A 10 8.10 -0.97 -8.16
C LEU A 10 7.94 0.47 -8.66
N LEU A 11 8.93 1.34 -8.46
CA LEU A 11 8.84 2.72 -8.93
C LEU A 11 8.89 2.84 -10.46
N THR A 12 9.31 1.79 -11.17
CA THR A 12 9.31 1.73 -12.64
C THR A 12 8.09 0.99 -13.20
N ALA A 13 7.13 0.64 -12.34
CA ALA A 13 5.94 -0.10 -12.71
C ALA A 13 5.16 0.58 -13.85
N SER A 14 4.75 -0.21 -14.84
CA SER A 14 3.91 0.27 -15.94
C SER A 14 2.45 0.47 -15.53
N GLU A 15 2.02 -0.18 -14.45
CA GLU A 15 0.64 -0.19 -13.96
C GLU A 15 0.16 1.19 -13.48
N ASP A 16 -1.12 1.46 -13.66
CA ASP A 16 -1.73 2.77 -13.41
C ASP A 16 -1.65 3.17 -11.93
N ILE A 17 -1.83 2.20 -11.03
CA ILE A 17 -1.84 2.41 -9.58
C ILE A 17 -0.65 1.70 -8.91
N ILE A 18 0.12 2.45 -8.12
CA ILE A 18 1.15 1.91 -7.22
C ILE A 18 0.62 1.94 -5.78
N GLY A 19 0.40 0.78 -5.18
CA GLY A 19 -0.04 0.67 -3.78
C GLY A 19 1.08 0.32 -2.81
N HIS A 20 1.03 0.89 -1.61
CA HIS A 20 1.94 0.53 -0.52
C HIS A 20 1.27 0.68 0.84
N GLN A 21 1.74 -0.08 1.82
CA GLN A 21 1.28 0.04 3.20
C GLN A 21 1.89 1.28 3.86
N VAL A 22 1.04 2.10 4.49
CA VAL A 22 1.41 3.27 5.28
C VAL A 22 0.99 3.11 6.74
N ASN A 23 1.60 3.92 7.61
CA ASN A 23 1.21 3.99 9.02
C ASN A 23 0.21 5.14 9.29
N CYS A 24 -0.52 5.09 10.39
CA CYS A 24 -1.46 6.14 10.79
C CYS A 24 -0.78 7.35 11.47
N LYS A 25 0.55 7.49 11.38
CA LYS A 25 1.32 8.58 12.02
C LYS A 25 1.86 9.61 11.04
N GLY A 26 1.57 9.49 9.75
CA GLY A 26 2.01 10.47 8.76
C GLY A 26 3.52 10.44 8.55
N VAL A 27 4.14 9.26 8.60
CA VAL A 27 5.59 9.07 8.41
C VAL A 27 5.87 8.14 7.24
N MET A 28 6.78 8.54 6.34
CA MET A 28 7.32 7.76 5.23
C MET A 28 8.85 7.92 5.19
N GLY A 29 9.54 7.32 6.16
CA GLY A 29 10.97 7.56 6.40
C GLY A 29 11.90 6.43 5.96
N SER A 30 11.37 5.28 5.54
CA SER A 30 12.17 4.09 5.21
C SER A 30 11.46 3.16 4.22
N GLY A 31 12.25 2.28 3.60
CA GLY A 31 11.74 1.29 2.64
C GLY A 31 11.04 1.92 1.45
N VAL A 32 10.10 1.18 0.87
CA VAL A 32 9.33 1.62 -0.30
C VAL A 32 8.60 2.95 -0.08
N ALA A 33 8.09 3.21 1.13
CA ALA A 33 7.37 4.44 1.44
C ALA A 33 8.27 5.69 1.30
N LYS A 34 9.55 5.59 1.67
CA LYS A 34 10.51 6.69 1.45
C LYS A 34 10.73 6.95 -0.04
N LEU A 35 10.92 5.89 -0.81
CA LEU A 35 11.14 5.98 -2.27
C LEU A 35 9.91 6.55 -2.98
N ILE A 36 8.70 6.13 -2.60
CA ILE A 36 7.44 6.69 -3.09
C ILE A 36 7.33 8.17 -2.72
N LYS A 37 7.67 8.57 -1.49
CA LYS A 37 7.67 9.98 -1.09
C LYS A 37 8.65 10.83 -1.92
N GLU A 38 9.81 10.30 -2.25
CA GLU A 38 10.82 10.99 -3.05
C GLU A 38 10.38 11.15 -4.51
N LYS A 39 9.74 10.13 -5.10
CA LYS A 39 9.27 10.16 -6.48
C LYS A 39 7.92 10.87 -6.67
N TYR A 40 6.99 10.68 -5.73
CA TYR A 40 5.61 11.18 -5.77
C TYR A 40 5.30 11.96 -4.46
N PRO A 41 5.88 13.17 -4.28
CA PRO A 41 5.68 13.97 -3.08
C PRO A 41 4.21 14.33 -2.81
N GLU A 42 3.37 14.39 -3.83
CA GLU A 42 1.92 14.64 -3.75
C GLU A 42 1.22 13.58 -2.89
N ALA A 43 1.59 12.30 -3.10
CA ALA A 43 1.08 11.17 -2.31
C ALA A 43 1.41 11.32 -0.82
N PHE A 44 2.58 11.85 -0.48
CA PHE A 44 2.98 12.11 0.91
C PHE A 44 2.24 13.31 1.51
N THR A 45 2.08 14.39 0.76
CA THR A 45 1.37 15.60 1.22
C THR A 45 -0.06 15.25 1.64
N VAL A 46 -0.82 14.62 0.75
CA VAL A 46 -2.23 14.26 0.98
C VAL A 46 -2.38 13.19 2.07
N TYR A 47 -1.43 12.27 2.18
CA TYR A 47 -1.34 11.33 3.30
C TYR A 47 -1.09 12.02 4.64
N LYS A 48 -0.16 12.98 4.66
CA LYS A 48 0.23 13.69 5.88
C LYS A 48 -0.91 14.57 6.39
N GLU A 49 -1.60 15.26 5.50
CA GLU A 49 -2.79 16.06 5.81
C GLU A 49 -3.87 15.21 6.47
N LYS A 50 -4.22 14.07 5.85
CA LYS A 50 -5.21 13.14 6.42
C LYS A 50 -4.79 12.61 7.79
N CYS A 51 -3.51 12.28 7.96
CA CYS A 51 -2.97 11.88 9.26
C CYS A 51 -3.02 12.99 10.31
N ASN A 52 -2.96 14.26 9.91
CA ASN A 52 -3.02 15.39 10.85
C ASN A 52 -4.47 15.74 11.22
N GLU A 53 -5.39 15.65 10.26
CA GLU A 53 -6.82 15.96 10.43
C GLU A 53 -7.52 15.01 11.41
N ILE A 54 -7.29 13.71 11.27
CA ILE A 54 -7.96 12.70 12.09
C ILE A 54 -7.29 12.61 13.46
N VAL A 55 -8.01 12.98 14.52
CA VAL A 55 -7.48 12.96 15.90
C VAL A 55 -7.25 11.52 16.38
N ASP A 56 -8.29 10.67 16.31
CA ASP A 56 -8.18 9.26 16.65
C ASP A 56 -7.57 8.46 15.50
N LYS A 57 -6.30 8.07 15.65
CA LYS A 57 -5.57 7.36 14.60
C LYS A 57 -6.12 5.97 14.29
N GLN A 58 -6.98 5.40 15.14
CA GLN A 58 -7.67 4.14 14.85
C GLN A 58 -8.63 4.29 13.67
N GLU A 59 -9.26 5.46 13.49
CA GLU A 59 -10.19 5.71 12.38
C GLU A 59 -9.52 5.67 11.01
N LEU A 60 -8.19 5.79 10.96
CA LEU A 60 -7.41 5.69 9.74
C LEU A 60 -7.22 4.25 9.27
N LEU A 61 -7.32 3.25 10.15
CA LEU A 61 -7.03 1.86 9.80
C LEU A 61 -7.99 1.32 8.74
N GLY A 62 -7.39 0.69 7.73
CA GLY A 62 -8.07 0.09 6.59
C GLY A 62 -8.61 1.07 5.56
N ILE A 63 -8.27 2.35 5.68
CA ILE A 63 -8.51 3.32 4.61
C ILE A 63 -7.58 3.01 3.43
N CYS A 64 -8.14 3.07 2.22
CA CYS A 64 -7.38 3.22 0.97
C CYS A 64 -7.54 4.67 0.48
N GLN A 65 -6.42 5.39 0.43
CA GLN A 65 -6.37 6.76 -0.10
C GLN A 65 -5.63 6.75 -1.43
N LEU A 66 -6.37 6.99 -2.51
CA LEU A 66 -5.81 7.17 -3.85
C LEU A 66 -5.43 8.64 -4.04
N VAL A 67 -4.25 8.88 -4.59
CA VAL A 67 -3.74 10.22 -4.87
C VAL A 67 -3.19 10.23 -6.29
N GLU A 68 -3.76 11.09 -7.14
CA GLU A 68 -3.20 11.36 -8.47
C GLU A 68 -1.86 12.08 -8.31
N CYS A 69 -0.86 11.61 -9.04
CA CYS A 69 0.51 12.08 -8.99
C CYS A 69 1.02 12.41 -10.40
N ALA A 70 2.23 12.95 -10.49
CA ALA A 70 2.88 13.19 -11.78
C ALA A 70 2.90 11.95 -12.69
N GLU A 71 3.07 12.19 -14.00
CA GLU A 71 3.16 11.14 -15.04
C GLU A 71 1.87 10.30 -15.19
N GLY A 72 0.73 10.81 -14.73
CA GLY A 72 -0.55 10.10 -14.80
C GLY A 72 -0.64 8.89 -13.87
N LYS A 73 0.28 8.74 -12.93
CA LYS A 73 0.28 7.67 -11.93
C LYS A 73 -0.66 7.99 -10.78
N THR A 74 -1.26 6.95 -10.21
CA THR A 74 -1.98 7.05 -8.94
C THR A 74 -1.24 6.29 -7.86
N VAL A 75 -1.03 6.90 -6.69
CA VAL A 75 -0.49 6.21 -5.53
C VAL A 75 -1.61 5.85 -4.56
N ALA A 76 -1.66 4.60 -4.12
CA ALA A 76 -2.57 4.13 -3.08
C ALA A 76 -1.84 4.01 -1.74
N ASN A 77 -2.14 4.93 -0.82
CA ASN A 77 -1.72 4.84 0.58
C ASN A 77 -2.68 3.91 1.33
N LEU A 78 -2.22 2.69 1.64
CA LEU A 78 -3.00 1.65 2.30
C LEU A 78 -2.72 1.66 3.80
N PHE A 79 -3.67 2.15 4.60
CA PHE A 79 -3.48 2.33 6.04
C PHE A 79 -3.58 1.00 6.81
N GLY A 80 -2.54 0.19 6.73
CA GLY A 80 -2.46 -1.13 7.37
C GLY A 80 -1.66 -1.15 8.67
N GLN A 81 -1.31 -0.01 9.25
CA GLN A 81 -0.39 0.05 10.39
C GLN A 81 -0.70 1.23 11.32
N LEU A 82 -1.03 0.98 12.59
CA LEU A 82 -1.39 2.07 13.51
C LEU A 82 -0.18 2.91 13.95
N LYS A 83 0.93 2.24 14.25
CA LYS A 83 2.21 2.83 14.72
C LYS A 83 3.36 2.26 13.90
N TYR A 84 4.50 2.94 13.85
CA TYR A 84 5.69 2.45 13.14
C TYR A 84 6.91 2.35 14.05
N GLY A 85 7.88 1.52 13.64
CA GLY A 85 9.10 1.31 14.40
C GLY A 85 10.03 0.30 13.73
N ARG A 86 11.06 -0.07 14.48
CA ARG A 86 12.05 -1.11 14.13
C ARG A 86 12.13 -2.21 15.19
N GLY A 87 11.15 -2.26 16.08
CA GLY A 87 11.05 -3.32 17.10
C GLY A 87 10.72 -4.66 16.48
N LYS A 88 10.63 -5.70 17.32
CA LYS A 88 10.23 -7.07 16.91
C LYS A 88 8.71 -7.28 16.94
N GLU A 89 7.96 -6.31 17.43
CA GLU A 89 6.50 -6.35 17.48
C GLU A 89 5.89 -6.26 16.07
N GLN A 90 4.77 -6.93 15.85
CA GLN A 90 4.00 -6.78 14.62
C GLN A 90 3.36 -5.39 14.57
N TYR A 91 3.61 -4.67 13.49
CA TYR A 91 3.02 -3.36 13.24
C TYR A 91 1.90 -3.40 12.20
N THR A 92 1.96 -4.35 11.26
CA THR A 92 0.87 -4.58 10.32
C THR A 92 -0.35 -5.10 11.08
N ASP A 93 -1.46 -4.40 10.90
CA ASP A 93 -2.79 -4.86 11.25
C ASP A 93 -3.37 -5.56 10.01
N TYR A 94 -3.52 -6.89 10.08
CA TYR A 94 -3.95 -7.66 8.92
C TYR A 94 -5.37 -7.31 8.48
N ALA A 95 -6.29 -7.09 9.41
CA ALA A 95 -7.66 -6.74 9.08
C ALA A 95 -7.74 -5.37 8.40
N ALA A 96 -6.93 -4.42 8.86
CA ALA A 96 -6.79 -3.11 8.23
C ALA A 96 -6.20 -3.24 6.82
N LEU A 97 -5.10 -3.98 6.65
CA LEU A 97 -4.46 -4.18 5.35
C LEU A 97 -5.43 -4.85 4.35
N GLU A 98 -6.13 -5.90 4.78
CA GLU A 98 -7.12 -6.63 3.99
C GLU A 98 -8.24 -5.70 3.51
N LYS A 99 -8.79 -4.87 4.42
CA LYS A 99 -9.82 -3.89 4.10
C LYS A 99 -9.33 -2.87 3.07
N ALA A 100 -8.10 -2.35 3.24
CA ALA A 100 -7.53 -1.38 2.32
C ALA A 100 -7.26 -1.98 0.93
N LEU A 101 -6.78 -3.23 0.85
CA LEU A 101 -6.54 -3.94 -0.41
C LEU A 101 -7.86 -4.24 -1.15
N ASN A 102 -8.90 -4.67 -0.43
CA ASN A 102 -10.22 -4.85 -1.01
C ASN A 102 -10.77 -3.54 -1.61
N GLU A 103 -10.66 -2.43 -0.87
CA GLU A 103 -11.08 -1.12 -1.37
C GLU A 103 -10.25 -0.68 -2.59
N LEU A 104 -8.93 -0.93 -2.59
CA LEU A 104 -8.08 -0.69 -3.74
C LEU A 104 -8.56 -1.46 -4.97
N LYS A 105 -8.80 -2.78 -4.86
CA LYS A 105 -9.34 -3.60 -5.96
C LYS A 105 -10.65 -3.02 -6.49
N ASN A 106 -11.57 -2.67 -5.60
CA ASN A 106 -12.89 -2.17 -5.98
C ASN A 106 -12.80 -0.83 -6.74
N ARG A 107 -11.91 0.07 -6.31
CA ARG A 107 -11.70 1.36 -6.99
C ARG A 107 -10.99 1.18 -8.33
N ALA A 108 -9.95 0.36 -8.38
CA ALA A 108 -9.22 0.05 -9.59
C ALA A 108 -10.14 -0.58 -10.67
N ARG A 109 -10.97 -1.55 -10.28
CA ARG A 109 -11.96 -2.16 -11.17
C ARG A 109 -12.95 -1.14 -11.73
N LYS A 110 -13.46 -0.22 -10.90
CA LYS A 110 -14.38 0.85 -11.37
C LYS A 110 -13.72 1.80 -12.36
N ALA A 111 -12.43 2.07 -12.19
CA ALA A 111 -11.63 2.94 -13.05
C ALA A 111 -10.97 2.20 -14.24
N ASN A 112 -11.12 0.86 -14.32
CA ASN A 112 -10.41 0.00 -15.26
C ASN A 112 -8.88 0.19 -15.22
N SER A 113 -8.31 0.25 -14.02
CA SER A 113 -6.90 0.58 -13.77
C SER A 113 -6.09 -0.61 -13.26
N SER A 114 -4.92 -0.84 -13.84
CA SER A 114 -3.98 -1.87 -13.38
C SER A 114 -3.31 -1.52 -12.04
N ILE A 115 -2.90 -2.54 -11.27
CA ILE A 115 -2.32 -2.38 -9.92
C ILE A 115 -0.94 -3.02 -9.82
N ALA A 116 0.01 -2.27 -9.29
CA ALA A 116 1.30 -2.75 -8.80
C ALA A 116 1.44 -2.59 -7.27
N LEU A 117 1.94 -3.63 -6.60
CA LEU A 117 2.29 -3.62 -5.17
C LEU A 117 3.74 -4.11 -4.98
N PRO A 118 4.44 -3.72 -3.89
CA PRO A 118 5.71 -4.33 -3.56
C PRO A 118 5.50 -5.77 -3.07
N PHE A 119 6.35 -6.69 -3.52
CA PHE A 119 6.51 -7.99 -2.87
C PHE A 119 6.89 -7.77 -1.39
N ASN A 120 6.39 -8.61 -0.47
CA ASN A 120 6.52 -8.41 0.98
C ASN A 120 5.87 -7.13 1.53
N ILE A 121 4.83 -6.59 0.88
CA ILE A 121 4.01 -5.52 1.46
C ILE A 121 3.57 -5.89 2.89
N GLY A 122 3.75 -4.97 3.84
CA GLY A 122 3.44 -5.19 5.26
C GLY A 122 4.38 -6.14 6.02
N CYS A 123 5.31 -6.83 5.37
CA CYS A 123 6.07 -7.91 6.03
C CYS A 123 7.49 -7.51 6.48
N GLY A 124 8.11 -6.52 5.84
CA GLY A 124 9.46 -6.05 6.19
C GLY A 124 9.52 -5.32 7.54
N LEU A 125 9.69 -4.00 7.52
CA LEU A 125 9.78 -3.20 8.76
C LEU A 125 8.51 -3.24 9.62
N ALA A 126 7.38 -3.65 9.05
CA ALA A 126 6.12 -3.77 9.76
C ALA A 126 5.91 -5.16 10.40
N ASN A 127 6.85 -6.10 10.21
CA ASN A 127 6.87 -7.43 10.82
C ASN A 127 5.60 -8.27 10.60
N GLY A 128 4.86 -8.04 9.51
CA GLY A 128 3.85 -8.99 9.05
C GLY A 128 4.46 -10.30 8.55
N SER A 129 3.65 -11.35 8.45
CA SER A 129 4.01 -12.64 7.89
C SER A 129 3.63 -12.70 6.42
N TRP A 130 4.61 -12.98 5.56
CA TRP A 130 4.34 -13.09 4.13
C TRP A 130 3.40 -14.25 3.80
N ASP A 131 3.42 -15.34 4.56
CA ASP A 131 2.49 -16.47 4.38
C ASP A 131 1.03 -16.06 4.61
N VAL A 132 0.79 -15.05 5.45
CA VAL A 132 -0.55 -14.48 5.70
C VAL A 132 -0.89 -13.48 4.61
N VAL A 133 0.01 -12.54 4.31
CA VAL A 133 -0.27 -11.46 3.37
C VAL A 133 -0.37 -11.96 1.92
N SER A 134 0.44 -12.93 1.51
CA SER A 134 0.36 -13.52 0.17
C SER A 134 -0.98 -14.20 -0.09
N LYS A 135 -1.46 -15.04 0.84
CA LYS A 135 -2.78 -15.68 0.76
C LYS A 135 -3.91 -14.64 0.71
N MET A 136 -3.82 -13.61 1.56
CA MET A 136 -4.78 -12.50 1.55
C MET A 136 -4.82 -11.80 0.17
N ILE A 137 -3.67 -11.54 -0.44
CA ILE A 137 -3.61 -10.95 -1.79
C ILE A 137 -4.20 -11.92 -2.83
N GLU A 138 -3.84 -13.19 -2.81
CA GLU A 138 -4.37 -14.20 -3.73
C GLU A 138 -5.90 -14.32 -3.65
N GLU A 139 -6.46 -14.30 -2.44
CA GLU A 139 -7.91 -14.35 -2.22
C GLU A 139 -8.61 -13.08 -2.74
N ILE A 140 -8.10 -11.90 -2.34
CA ILE A 140 -8.67 -10.60 -2.74
C ILE A 140 -8.64 -10.46 -4.27
N TYR A 141 -7.51 -10.78 -4.90
CA TYR A 141 -7.25 -10.54 -6.32
C TYR A 141 -7.51 -11.76 -7.21
N SER A 142 -8.20 -12.78 -6.69
CA SER A 142 -8.60 -13.98 -7.47
C SER A 142 -9.36 -13.66 -8.77
N ASP A 143 -10.08 -12.54 -8.79
CA ASP A 143 -10.89 -12.04 -9.90
C ASP A 143 -10.39 -10.70 -10.50
N TYR A 144 -9.19 -10.23 -10.13
CA TYR A 144 -8.61 -8.99 -10.66
C TYR A 144 -7.07 -9.04 -10.68
N ASP A 145 -6.42 -8.76 -11.80
CA ASP A 145 -4.96 -8.88 -11.89
C ASP A 145 -4.24 -7.87 -10.97
N VAL A 146 -3.15 -8.33 -10.36
CA VAL A 146 -2.24 -7.52 -9.56
C VAL A 146 -0.80 -7.98 -9.79
N THR A 147 0.10 -7.02 -9.99
CA THR A 147 1.53 -7.29 -10.17
C THR A 147 2.29 -7.00 -8.87
N LEU A 148 3.05 -7.97 -8.39
CA LEU A 148 3.96 -7.85 -7.25
C LEU A 148 5.39 -7.67 -7.74
N TYR A 149 5.98 -6.53 -7.43
CA TYR A 149 7.35 -6.20 -7.78
C TYR A 149 8.32 -6.64 -6.69
N LYS A 150 9.25 -7.53 -7.05
CA LYS A 150 10.30 -8.05 -6.17
C LYS A 150 11.66 -7.52 -6.62
N LEU A 151 12.37 -6.84 -5.73
CA LEU A 151 13.77 -6.47 -5.96
C LEU A 151 14.71 -7.67 -5.77
#